data_AF-A0AAP6HGZ3-F1
#
_entry.id   AF-A0AAP6HGZ3-F1
#
_cell.length_a   1.000
_cell.length_b   1.000
_cell.length_c   1.000
_cell.angle_alpha   90.00
_cell.angle_beta   90.00
_cell.angle_gamma   90.00
#
_symmetry.space_group_name_H-M   'P 1'
#
loop_
_entity.id
_entity.type
_entity.pdbx_description
1 polymer ?
#
loop_
_entity_poly.entity_id
_entity_poly.type
_entity_poly.pdbx_seq_one_letter_code
_entity_poly.pdbx_strand_id
1 'polypeptide(L)'
;MKSLTTVGILLLAVAALLFYLTTDFSVEKITLSHFMGIMGGVGIGLIIGGVIGYISKGSAVREAAKRKEFERLQKEKIEIERQAAELAAQQNTYNKNTQS
;
A
#
# COMPACT_ATOMS: atom_id res chain seq x y z
N MET A 1 3.20 7.33 -5.09
CA MET A 1 4.36 6.93 -4.25
C MET A 1 5.73 7.26 -4.85
N LYS A 2 5.86 7.55 -6.15
CA LYS A 2 7.17 7.79 -6.81
C LYS A 2 7.99 8.93 -6.19
N SER A 3 7.38 10.08 -5.88
CA SER A 3 8.11 11.25 -5.36
C SER A 3 8.73 11.02 -3.98
N LEU A 4 8.01 10.40 -3.04
CA LEU A 4 8.51 10.20 -1.68
C LEU A 4 9.68 9.21 -1.63
N THR A 5 9.60 8.13 -2.40
CA THR A 5 10.70 7.16 -2.53
C THR A 5 11.91 7.79 -3.23
N THR A 6 11.70 8.62 -4.27
CA THR A 6 12.79 9.35 -4.93
C THR A 6 13.48 10.33 -3.99
N VAL A 7 12.72 11.09 -3.20
CA VAL A 7 13.29 12.02 -2.20
C VAL A 7 14.06 11.27 -1.11
N GLY A 8 13.54 10.13 -0.64
CA GLY A 8 14.23 9.27 0.34
C GLY A 8 15.56 8.72 -0.18
N ILE A 9 15.60 8.24 -1.42
CA ILE A 9 16.82 7.76 -2.07
C ILE A 9 17.82 8.91 -2.27
N LEU A 10 17.34 10.10 -2.66
CA LEU A 10 18.17 11.27 -2.84
C LEU A 10 18.83 11.71 -1.52
N LEU A 11 18.05 11.77 -0.44
CA LEU A 11 18.56 12.08 0.90
C LEU A 11 19.58 11.05 1.39
N LEU A 12 19.36 9.76 1.09
CA LEU A 12 20.28 8.70 1.46
C LEU A 12 21.60 8.79 0.69
N ALA A 13 21.54 9.14 -0.61
CA ALA A 13 22.72 9.41 -1.42
C ALA A 13 23.51 10.63 -0.91
N VAL A 14 22.82 11.72 -0.52
CA VAL A 14 23.45 12.90 0.07
C VAL A 14 24.09 12.58 1.42
N ALA A 15 23.43 11.80 2.28
CA ALA A 15 23.98 11.37 3.56
C ALA A 15 25.26 10.52 3.37
N ALA A 16 25.25 9.59 2.40
CA ALA A 16 26.43 8.79 2.06
C ALA A 16 27.58 9.65 1.51
N LEU A 17 27.27 10.63 0.67
CA LEU A 17 28.24 11.60 0.14
C LEU A 17 28.84 12.48 1.24
N LEU A 18 28.00 13.02 2.12
CA LEU A 18 28.44 13.81 3.26
C LEU A 18 29.29 12.98 4.22
N PHE A 19 28.92 11.73 4.46
CA PHE A 19 29.72 10.79 5.25
C PHE A 19 31.09 10.56 4.61
N TYR A 20 31.14 10.35 3.28
CA TYR A 20 32.37 10.15 2.54
C TYR A 20 33.28 11.40 2.52
N LEU A 21 32.70 12.60 2.36
CA LEU A 21 33.44 13.86 2.29
C LEU A 21 33.86 14.40 3.67
N THR A 22 33.09 14.13 4.73
CA THR A 22 33.36 14.61 6.09
C THR A 22 34.30 13.67 6.85
N THR A 23 34.37 12.40 6.45
CA THR A 23 35.33 11.45 7.03
C THR A 23 36.70 11.74 6.43
N ASP A 24 37.43 12.66 7.04
CA ASP A 24 38.86 12.89 6.78
C ASP A 24 39.59 11.56 6.99
N PHE A 25 40.00 10.93 5.89
CA PHE A 25 40.50 9.57 5.83
C PHE A 25 41.90 9.48 6.47
N SER A 26 41.95 9.43 7.80
CA SER A 26 42.94 8.60 8.48
C SER A 26 42.36 7.19 8.57
N VAL A 27 42.53 6.39 7.51
CA VAL A 27 42.15 4.96 7.42
C VAL A 27 42.65 4.17 8.65
N GLU A 28 43.71 4.64 9.30
CA GLU A 28 44.33 4.09 10.49
C GLU A 28 43.53 4.31 11.81
N LYS A 29 42.53 5.21 11.80
CA LYS A 29 41.69 5.54 12.98
C LYS A 29 40.21 5.24 12.79
N ILE A 30 39.86 4.22 11.99
CA ILE A 30 38.52 3.62 12.05
C ILE A 30 38.39 2.93 13.41
N THR A 31 38.06 3.72 14.42
CA THR A 31 37.81 3.27 15.78
C THR A 31 36.47 2.55 15.81
N LEU A 32 36.34 1.58 16.73
CA LEU A 32 35.15 0.74 16.89
C LEU A 32 33.85 1.56 16.99
N SER A 33 33.92 2.78 17.50
CA SER A 33 32.80 3.73 17.64
C SER A 33 32.21 4.18 16.30
N HIS A 34 33.02 4.38 15.26
CA HIS A 34 32.53 4.77 13.93
C HIS A 34 31.80 3.59 13.27
N PHE A 35 32.36 2.38 13.41
CA PHE A 35 31.74 1.17 12.91
C PHE A 35 30.40 0.89 13.62
N MET A 36 30.34 1.15 14.92
CA MET A 36 29.12 1.06 15.72
C MET A 36 28.06 2.10 15.28
N GLY A 37 28.48 3.32 14.95
CA GLY A 37 27.59 4.35 14.41
C GLY A 37 26.99 3.97 13.05
N ILE A 38 27.80 3.43 12.14
CA ILE A 38 27.34 2.93 10.82
C ILE A 38 26.38 1.75 11.02
N MET A 39 26.77 0.75 11.81
CA MET A 39 25.94 -0.42 12.13
C MET A 39 24.61 -0.04 12.77
N GLY A 40 24.62 0.92 13.70
CA GLY A 40 23.41 1.43 14.35
C GLY A 40 22.50 2.19 13.39
N GLY A 41 23.07 3.06 12.56
CA GLY A 41 22.33 3.80 11.53
C GLY A 41 21.70 2.87 10.50
N VAL A 42 22.43 1.87 10.01
CA VAL A 42 21.91 0.85 9.08
C VAL A 42 20.82 0.01 9.75
N GLY A 43 21.03 -0.45 10.98
CA GLY A 43 20.04 -1.25 11.72
C GLY A 43 18.70 -0.53 11.90
N ILE A 44 18.72 0.71 12.40
CA ILE A 44 17.51 1.52 12.58
C ILE A 44 16.87 1.85 11.24
N GLY A 45 17.68 2.20 10.24
CA GLY A 45 17.20 2.48 8.89
C GLY A 45 16.48 1.29 8.24
N LEU A 46 16.99 0.07 8.43
CA LEU A 46 16.36 -1.16 7.93
C LEU A 46 15.05 -1.50 8.67
N ILE A 47 14.97 -1.27 9.97
CA ILE A 47 13.73 -1.50 10.74
C ILE A 47 12.64 -0.54 10.26
N ILE A 48 12.93 0.76 10.27
CA ILE A 48 11.94 1.80 9.88
C ILE A 48 11.59 1.66 8.40
N GLY A 49 12.59 1.49 7.54
CA GLY A 49 12.40 1.29 6.10
C GLY A 49 11.62 0.00 5.79
N GLY A 50 11.89 -1.08 6.52
CA GLY A 50 11.18 -2.35 6.41
C GLY A 50 9.72 -2.25 6.80
N VAL A 51 9.40 -1.57 7.91
CA VAL A 51 8.01 -1.35 8.35
C VAL A 51 7.23 -0.49 7.34
N ILE A 52 7.80 0.63 6.92
CA ILE A 52 7.16 1.52 5.92
C ILE A 52 7.00 0.80 4.58
N GLY A 53 8.00 0.02 4.16
CA GLY A 53 7.96 -0.80 2.95
C GLY A 53 6.89 -1.90 3.00
N TYR A 54 6.73 -2.57 4.16
CA TYR A 54 5.71 -3.59 4.36
C TYR A 54 4.29 -2.99 4.28
N ILE A 55 4.07 -1.84 4.93
CA ILE A 55 2.77 -1.14 4.88
C ILE A 55 2.44 -0.70 3.44
N SER A 56 3.43 -0.22 2.70
CA SER A 56 3.27 0.17 1.29
C SER A 56 2.85 -1.01 0.39
N LYS A 57 3.43 -2.20 0.59
CA LYS A 57 3.02 -3.42 -0.14
C LYS A 57 1.66 -3.95 0.33
N GLY A 58 1.35 -3.85 1.63
CA GLY A 58 0.06 -4.25 2.19
C GLY A 58 -1.12 -3.46 1.60
N SER A 59 -0.94 -2.17 1.34
CA SER A 59 -1.99 -1.36 0.68
C SER A 59 -2.26 -1.83 -0.76
N ALA A 60 -1.21 -2.18 -1.51
CA ALA A 60 -1.35 -2.64 -2.89
C ALA A 60 -2.09 -3.99 -2.98
N VAL A 61 -1.82 -4.91 -2.05
CA VAL A 61 -2.55 -6.18 -1.94
C VAL A 61 -4.02 -5.92 -1.55
N ARG A 62 -4.26 -4.98 -0.62
CA ARG A 62 -5.60 -4.64 -0.16
C ARG A 62 -6.42 -3.92 -1.24
N GLU A 63 -5.79 -3.11 -2.09
CA GLU A 63 -6.44 -2.51 -3.26
C GLU A 63 -6.85 -3.54 -4.29
N ALA A 64 -5.98 -4.50 -4.60
CA ALA A 64 -6.30 -5.59 -5.53
C ALA A 64 -7.46 -6.47 -5.01
N ALA A 65 -7.47 -6.76 -3.70
CA ALA A 65 -8.57 -7.47 -3.05
C ALA A 65 -9.88 -6.67 -3.08
N LYS A 66 -9.83 -5.37 -2.72
CA LYS A 66 -11.00 -4.48 -2.77
C LYS A 66 -11.62 -4.40 -4.16
N ARG A 67 -10.80 -4.35 -5.20
CA ARG A 67 -11.28 -4.21 -6.58
C ARG A 67 -12.04 -5.46 -7.03
N LYS A 68 -11.52 -6.66 -6.71
CA LYS A 68 -12.23 -7.94 -6.94
C LYS A 68 -13.53 -8.04 -6.15
N GLU A 69 -13.52 -7.62 -4.89
CA GLU A 69 -14.70 -7.67 -4.04
C GLU A 69 -15.80 -6.71 -4.55
N PHE A 70 -15.40 -5.51 -4.97
CA PHE A 70 -16.30 -4.52 -5.56
C PHE A 70 -16.94 -5.00 -6.87
N GLU A 71 -16.19 -5.67 -7.74
CA GLU A 71 -16.73 -6.28 -8.96
C GLU A 71 -17.74 -7.39 -8.66
N ARG A 72 -17.50 -8.20 -7.62
CA ARG A 72 -18.44 -9.24 -7.19
C ARG A 72 -19.74 -8.65 -6.65
N LEU A 73 -19.62 -7.61 -5.80
CA LEU A 73 -20.75 -6.90 -5.22
C LEU A 73 -21.62 -6.19 -6.29
N GLN A 74 -21.01 -5.66 -7.35
CA GLN A 74 -21.79 -5.09 -8.46
C GLN A 74 -22.60 -6.15 -9.21
N LYS A 75 -22.04 -7.34 -9.45
CA LYS A 75 -22.76 -8.45 -10.10
C LYS A 75 -23.93 -8.92 -9.24
N GLU A 76 -23.72 -9.12 -7.94
CA GLU A 76 -24.79 -9.49 -7.01
C GLU A 76 -25.91 -8.43 -6.98
N LYS A 77 -25.59 -7.12 -6.99
CA LYS A 77 -26.62 -6.08 -7.05
C LYS A 77 -27.48 -6.14 -8.31
N ILE A 78 -26.88 -6.32 -9.48
CA ILE A 78 -27.61 -6.40 -10.75
C ILE A 78 -28.57 -7.61 -10.76
N GLU A 79 -28.14 -8.72 -10.17
CA GLU A 79 -28.93 -9.95 -10.10
C GLU A 79 -30.12 -9.80 -9.12
N ILE A 80 -29.88 -9.15 -7.98
CA ILE A 80 -30.94 -8.82 -7.00
C ILE A 80 -31.95 -7.83 -7.61
N GLU A 81 -31.49 -6.81 -8.34
CA GLU A 81 -32.38 -5.85 -9.00
C GLU A 81 -33.25 -6.52 -10.08
N ARG A 82 -32.69 -7.47 -10.84
CA ARG A 82 -33.47 -8.28 -11.79
C ARG A 82 -34.55 -9.10 -11.10
N GLN A 83 -34.19 -9.82 -10.04
CA GLN A 83 -35.18 -10.62 -9.30
C GLN A 83 -36.27 -9.76 -8.67
N ALA A 84 -35.90 -8.59 -8.12
CA ALA A 84 -36.87 -7.64 -7.57
C ALA A 84 -37.82 -7.09 -8.66
N ALA A 85 -37.30 -6.79 -9.86
CA ALA A 85 -38.11 -6.33 -10.98
C ALA A 85 -39.06 -7.42 -11.49
N GLU A 86 -38.62 -8.68 -11.54
CA GLU A 86 -39.45 -9.83 -11.93
C GLU A 86 -40.55 -10.12 -10.91
N LEU A 87 -40.24 -10.07 -9.61
CA LEU A 87 -41.21 -10.23 -8.54
C LEU A 87 -42.25 -9.10 -8.54
N ALA A 88 -41.81 -7.85 -8.75
CA ALA A 88 -42.71 -6.70 -8.88
C ALA A 88 -43.61 -6.82 -10.11
N ALA A 89 -43.08 -7.29 -11.24
CA ALA A 89 -43.86 -7.53 -12.45
C ALA A 89 -44.91 -8.63 -12.25
N GLN A 90 -44.55 -9.74 -11.60
CA GLN A 90 -45.47 -10.86 -11.28
C GLN A 90 -46.57 -10.45 -10.30
N GLN A 91 -46.25 -9.66 -9.27
CA GLN A 91 -47.27 -9.12 -8.37
C GLN A 91 -48.25 -8.20 -9.10
N ASN A 92 -47.76 -7.40 -10.06
CA ASN A 92 -48.59 -6.47 -10.80
C ASN A 92 -49.54 -7.19 -11.78
N THR A 93 -49.09 -8.26 -12.43
CA THR A 93 -49.98 -9.15 -13.20
C THR A 93 -50.95 -9.90 -12.30
N TYR A 94 -50.51 -10.47 -11.18
CA TYR A 94 -51.40 -11.16 -10.26
C TYR A 94 -52.53 -10.25 -9.74
N ASN A 95 -52.20 -9.01 -9.31
CA ASN A 95 -53.19 -8.03 -8.85
C ASN A 95 -54.16 -7.57 -9.95
N LYS A 96 -53.69 -7.41 -11.20
CA LYS A 96 -54.59 -7.09 -12.32
C LYS A 96 -55.60 -8.20 -12.60
N ASN A 97 -55.17 -9.45 -12.44
CA ASN A 97 -55.97 -10.62 -12.74
C ASN A 97 -56.99 -10.94 -11.64
N THR A 98 -56.76 -10.52 -10.40
CA THR A 98 -57.68 -10.70 -9.26
C THR A 98 -58.65 -9.53 -9.06
N GLN A 99 -58.43 -8.39 -9.73
CA GLN A 99 -59.34 -7.23 -9.72
C GLN A 99 -60.23 -7.11 -10.99
N SER A 100 -60.16 -8.06 -11.92
CA SER A 100 -61.06 -8.14 -13.10
C SER A 100 -62.16 -9.18 -12.91
#